data_AF-A0A836VDL7-F1
#
_entry.id   AF-A0A836VDL7-F1
#
_cell.length_a   1.000
_cell.length_b   1.000
_cell.length_c   1.000
_cell.angle_alpha   90.00
_cell.angle_beta   90.00
_cell.angle_gamma   90.00
#
_symmetry.space_group_name_H-M   'P 1'
#
loop_
_entity.id
_entity.type
_entity.pdbx_description
1 polymer ?
#
loop_
_entity_poly.entity_id
_entity_poly.type
_entity_poly.pdbx_seq_one_letter_code
_entity_poly.pdbx_strand_id
1 'polypeptide(L)'
;MIPFFEYSPVLRQIMEDDRIFQLGEDLLGPGFLLNATEGNLHTGDTQWHGGGPEPELVPHIKIAFYLEPATRDTGAIRLIPGTNNPEFRQHLQPLKDQCEDPANQPFGISGADLPCQVVETEPGDLVIFPETTWHAAFGGPPGRSQHAINFMASPVTDEEIAHIKALYESWTYSLHPAAELINSDRPRLRAMVERMVELGFGPPAPAVPFE
;
A
#
# COMPACT_ATOMS: atom_id res chain seq x y z
N MET A 1 -2.78 5.89 6.09
CA MET A 1 -1.45 5.30 6.36
C MET A 1 -0.67 6.28 7.22
N ILE A 2 0.11 5.80 8.19
CA ILE A 2 1.02 6.60 9.03
C ILE A 2 2.41 6.01 8.81
N PRO A 3 3.47 6.81 8.59
CA PRO A 3 4.82 6.29 8.41
C PRO A 3 5.20 5.41 9.61
N PHE A 4 5.88 4.30 9.38
CA PHE A 4 6.22 3.35 10.45
C PHE A 4 7.68 2.95 10.38
N PHE A 5 8.17 2.60 9.20
CA PHE A 5 9.53 2.10 9.03
C PHE A 5 10.52 3.23 9.22
N GLU A 6 10.14 4.45 8.82
CA GLU A 6 10.91 5.67 8.90
C GLU A 6 11.33 5.99 10.34
N TYR A 7 10.57 5.55 11.35
CA TYR A 7 10.89 5.79 12.76
C TYR A 7 11.84 4.75 13.38
N SER A 8 12.21 3.70 12.66
CA SER A 8 13.10 2.64 13.15
C SER A 8 14.30 2.43 12.23
N PRO A 9 15.54 2.64 12.72
CA PRO A 9 16.75 2.34 11.94
C PRO A 9 16.84 0.90 11.43
N VAL A 10 16.20 -0.05 12.12
CA VAL A 10 16.16 -1.47 11.72
C VAL A 10 15.14 -1.68 10.59
N LEU A 11 13.95 -1.09 10.70
CA LEU A 11 12.91 -1.25 9.66
C LEU A 11 13.27 -0.53 8.37
N ARG A 12 13.95 0.63 8.43
CA ARG A 12 14.46 1.30 7.22
C ARG A 12 15.37 0.39 6.40
N GLN A 13 16.14 -0.49 7.03
CA GLN A 13 17.03 -1.41 6.32
C GLN A 13 16.30 -2.43 5.46
N ILE A 14 15.03 -2.72 5.76
CA ILE A 14 14.21 -3.60 4.94
C ILE A 14 13.98 -2.97 3.56
N MET A 15 13.75 -1.66 3.49
CA MET A 15 13.44 -0.98 2.23
C MET A 15 14.64 -0.95 1.26
N GLU A 16 15.86 -0.89 1.77
CA GLU A 16 17.08 -0.87 0.96
C GLU A 16 17.66 -2.26 0.66
N ASP A 17 17.11 -3.32 1.24
CA ASP A 17 17.48 -4.70 0.94
C ASP A 17 17.28 -4.96 -0.56
N ASP A 18 18.22 -5.67 -1.19
CA ASP A 18 18.17 -5.94 -2.64
C ASP A 18 16.86 -6.60 -3.06
N ARG A 19 16.31 -7.48 -2.20
CA ARG A 19 15.05 -8.20 -2.49
C ARG A 19 13.82 -7.29 -2.51
N ILE A 20 13.92 -6.08 -1.95
CA ILE A 20 12.84 -5.08 -1.92
C ILE A 20 13.13 -3.94 -2.89
N PHE A 21 14.33 -3.37 -2.83
CA PHE A 21 14.71 -2.24 -3.68
C PHE A 21 14.66 -2.61 -5.16
N GLN A 22 15.19 -3.79 -5.52
CA GLN A 22 15.21 -4.23 -6.92
C GLN A 22 13.79 -4.53 -7.45
N LEU A 23 12.84 -4.93 -6.60
CA LEU A 23 11.45 -5.05 -7.01
C LEU A 23 10.85 -3.70 -7.43
N GLY A 24 11.19 -2.62 -6.70
CA GLY A 24 10.80 -1.27 -7.08
C GLY A 24 11.36 -0.87 -8.45
N GLU A 25 12.67 -1.05 -8.64
CA GLU A 25 13.33 -0.78 -9.93
C GLU A 25 12.74 -1.61 -11.08
N ASP A 26 12.54 -2.92 -10.88
CA ASP A 26 12.10 -3.83 -11.94
C ASP A 26 10.63 -3.62 -12.31
N LEU A 27 9.76 -3.31 -11.34
CA LEU A 27 8.31 -3.20 -11.57
C LEU A 27 7.85 -1.77 -11.90
N LEU A 28 8.54 -0.76 -11.38
CA LEU A 28 8.13 0.66 -11.48
C LEU A 28 9.15 1.53 -12.22
N GLY A 29 10.33 0.99 -12.51
CA GLY A 29 11.41 1.72 -13.16
C GLY A 29 12.30 2.49 -12.18
N PRO A 30 13.40 3.05 -12.69
CA PRO A 30 14.36 3.78 -11.87
C PRO A 30 13.77 5.06 -11.29
N GLY A 31 14.18 5.36 -10.05
CA GLY A 31 13.69 6.55 -9.34
C GLY A 31 12.24 6.44 -8.90
N PHE A 32 11.75 5.20 -8.70
CA PHE A 32 10.48 4.95 -8.03
C PHE A 32 10.41 5.67 -6.66
N LEU A 33 9.19 5.97 -6.26
CA LEU A 33 8.88 6.75 -5.08
C LEU A 33 8.45 5.84 -3.92
N LEU A 34 8.93 6.13 -2.70
CA LEU A 34 8.32 5.57 -1.49
C LEU A 34 7.06 6.34 -1.12
N ASN A 35 5.90 5.80 -1.46
CA ASN A 35 4.61 6.41 -1.16
C ASN A 35 4.32 6.42 0.35
N ALA A 36 4.42 5.25 1.00
CA ALA A 36 4.21 5.08 2.42
C ALA A 36 4.74 3.73 2.90
N THR A 37 5.04 3.63 4.20
CA THR A 37 5.16 2.34 4.89
C THR A 37 4.06 2.17 5.92
N GLU A 38 3.79 0.92 6.31
CA GLU A 38 2.71 0.57 7.20
C GLU A 38 3.16 -0.45 8.25
N GLY A 39 2.68 -0.27 9.48
CA GLY A 39 2.78 -1.23 10.58
C GLY A 39 1.45 -1.28 11.30
N ASN A 40 0.54 -2.10 10.78
CA ASN A 40 -0.84 -2.15 11.23
C ASN A 40 -1.06 -3.29 12.24
N LEU A 41 -1.81 -3.01 13.30
CA LEU A 41 -2.41 -4.01 14.19
C LEU A 41 -3.91 -4.04 13.93
N HIS A 42 -4.35 -5.00 13.12
CA HIS A 42 -5.76 -5.07 12.73
C HIS A 42 -6.63 -5.69 13.82
N THR A 43 -7.82 -5.14 13.99
CA THR A 43 -8.90 -5.73 14.78
C THR A 43 -10.11 -5.94 13.88
N GLY A 44 -10.50 -7.20 13.69
CA GLY A 44 -11.60 -7.58 12.80
C GLY A 44 -11.18 -7.66 11.33
N ASP A 45 -12.19 -7.79 10.47
CA ASP A 45 -12.00 -8.01 9.05
C ASP A 45 -11.65 -6.72 8.31
N THR A 46 -10.74 -6.83 7.35
CA THR A 46 -10.50 -5.81 6.34
C THR A 46 -11.40 -6.11 5.15
N GLN A 47 -12.44 -5.30 4.97
CA GLN A 47 -13.41 -5.46 3.88
C GLN A 47 -12.75 -5.22 2.51
N TRP A 48 -13.43 -5.67 1.46
CA TRP A 48 -12.95 -5.50 0.09
C TRP A 48 -12.75 -4.03 -0.25
N HIS A 49 -11.54 -3.72 -0.74
CA HIS A 49 -11.18 -2.42 -1.28
C HIS A 49 -10.18 -2.59 -2.43
N GLY A 50 -10.02 -1.53 -3.22
CA GLY A 50 -9.17 -1.51 -4.39
C GLY A 50 -9.31 -0.19 -5.16
N GLY A 51 -8.76 -0.16 -6.38
CA GLY A 51 -8.75 1.02 -7.22
C GLY A 51 -10.15 1.47 -7.68
N GLY A 52 -10.23 2.74 -8.10
CA GLY A 52 -11.39 3.25 -8.81
C GLY A 52 -11.57 2.60 -10.20
N PRO A 53 -12.70 2.87 -10.88
CA PRO A 53 -12.97 2.33 -12.22
C PRO A 53 -12.03 2.89 -13.29
N GLU A 54 -11.39 4.03 -13.01
CA GLU A 54 -10.47 4.67 -13.94
C GLU A 54 -9.12 3.94 -14.02
N PRO A 55 -8.43 4.04 -15.17
CA PRO A 55 -7.04 3.63 -15.30
C PRO A 55 -6.16 4.34 -14.28
N GLU A 56 -5.16 3.60 -13.80
CA GLU A 56 -4.14 4.17 -12.93
C GLU A 56 -3.18 5.04 -13.75
N LEU A 57 -3.05 6.31 -13.37
CA LEU A 57 -2.19 7.24 -14.08
C LEU A 57 -0.71 7.02 -13.75
N VAL A 58 -0.40 6.72 -12.48
CA VAL A 58 0.95 6.38 -12.02
C VAL A 58 0.92 5.00 -11.37
N PRO A 59 1.57 3.98 -11.96
CA PRO A 59 1.60 2.64 -11.40
C PRO A 59 2.05 2.62 -9.94
N HIS A 60 1.36 1.84 -9.10
CA HIS A 60 1.74 1.64 -7.72
C HIS A 60 1.65 0.18 -7.29
N ILE A 61 2.55 -0.24 -6.40
CA ILE A 61 2.55 -1.59 -5.84
C ILE A 61 2.58 -1.53 -4.33
N LYS A 62 1.91 -2.50 -3.71
CA LYS A 62 2.03 -2.82 -2.30
C LYS A 62 2.84 -4.10 -2.15
N ILE A 63 3.79 -4.06 -1.23
CA ILE A 63 4.57 -5.20 -0.77
C ILE A 63 4.13 -5.49 0.65
N ALA A 64 3.21 -6.42 0.84
CA ALA A 64 2.69 -6.82 2.13
C ALA A 64 3.44 -8.04 2.68
N PHE A 65 3.69 -8.07 3.98
CA PHE A 65 4.28 -9.21 4.66
C PHE A 65 3.84 -9.29 6.13
N TYR A 66 4.04 -10.46 6.70
CA TYR A 66 3.58 -10.83 8.04
C TYR A 66 4.73 -11.41 8.85
N LEU A 67 4.73 -11.15 10.15
CA LEU A 67 5.71 -11.70 11.09
C LEU A 67 5.20 -12.96 11.80
N GLU A 68 3.96 -13.35 11.49
CA GLU A 68 3.29 -14.56 11.95
C GLU A 68 2.66 -15.27 10.74
N PRO A 69 2.46 -16.60 10.79
CA PRO A 69 1.78 -17.32 9.72
C PRO A 69 0.36 -16.76 9.49
N ALA A 70 0.03 -16.48 8.25
CA ALA A 70 -1.30 -16.05 7.84
C ALA A 70 -1.94 -17.10 6.95
N THR A 71 -3.10 -17.61 7.36
CA THR A 71 -3.89 -18.63 6.64
C THR A 71 -5.25 -18.06 6.27
N ARG A 72 -6.02 -18.81 5.47
CA ARG A 72 -7.41 -18.47 5.11
C ARG A 72 -8.25 -17.98 6.29
N ASP A 73 -8.07 -18.62 7.44
CA ASP A 73 -8.88 -18.45 8.64
C ASP A 73 -8.16 -17.64 9.74
N THR A 74 -6.95 -17.15 9.48
CA THR A 74 -6.22 -16.23 10.37
C THR A 74 -5.94 -14.87 9.72
N GLY A 75 -6.66 -14.55 8.65
CA GLY A 75 -6.61 -13.25 8.02
C GLY A 75 -5.50 -13.09 6.99
N ALA A 76 -5.14 -14.16 6.26
CA ALA A 76 -4.39 -14.06 5.02
C ALA A 76 -5.05 -13.07 4.06
N ILE A 77 -4.21 -12.33 3.32
CA ILE A 77 -4.70 -11.44 2.27
C ILE A 77 -5.38 -12.26 1.18
N ARG A 78 -6.50 -11.73 0.71
CA ARG A 78 -7.28 -12.29 -0.39
C ARG A 78 -7.23 -11.30 -1.53
N LEU A 79 -6.96 -11.81 -2.73
CA LEU A 79 -6.88 -11.03 -3.96
C LEU A 79 -7.93 -11.54 -4.94
N ILE A 80 -8.60 -10.65 -5.67
CA ILE A 80 -9.42 -11.05 -6.83
C ILE A 80 -8.57 -10.85 -8.09
N PRO A 81 -8.04 -11.93 -8.70
CA PRO A 81 -7.09 -11.82 -9.81
C PRO A 81 -7.70 -11.12 -11.02
N GLY A 82 -6.88 -10.37 -11.77
CA GLY A 82 -7.29 -9.64 -12.97
C GLY A 82 -7.96 -8.29 -12.69
N THR A 83 -8.28 -7.97 -11.44
CA THR A 83 -8.89 -6.69 -11.09
C THR A 83 -7.90 -5.52 -11.04
N ASN A 84 -6.61 -5.78 -11.25
CA ASN A 84 -5.66 -4.76 -11.66
C ASN A 84 -6.04 -4.15 -13.03
N ASN A 85 -6.80 -4.86 -13.88
CA ASN A 85 -7.38 -4.30 -15.09
C ASN A 85 -8.64 -3.47 -14.76
N PRO A 86 -8.70 -2.17 -15.11
CA PRO A 86 -9.86 -1.30 -14.86
C PRO A 86 -11.18 -1.87 -15.41
N GLU A 87 -11.16 -2.52 -16.57
CA GLU A 87 -12.36 -3.09 -17.18
C GLU A 87 -13.03 -4.13 -16.30
N PHE A 88 -12.24 -4.97 -15.62
CA PHE A 88 -12.80 -5.94 -14.67
C PHE A 88 -13.11 -5.28 -13.32
N ARG A 89 -12.20 -4.42 -12.85
CA ARG A 89 -12.30 -3.73 -11.54
C ARG A 89 -13.59 -2.94 -11.35
N GLN A 90 -14.10 -2.32 -12.41
CA GLN A 90 -15.32 -1.50 -12.35
C GLN A 90 -16.55 -2.30 -11.92
N HIS A 91 -16.59 -3.60 -12.25
CA HIS A 91 -17.74 -4.46 -11.92
C HIS A 91 -17.82 -4.78 -10.42
N LEU A 92 -16.74 -4.56 -9.67
CA LEU A 92 -16.65 -4.83 -8.24
C LEU A 92 -16.86 -3.59 -7.36
N GLN A 93 -17.04 -2.39 -7.95
CA GLN A 93 -17.26 -1.16 -7.20
C GLN A 93 -18.38 -1.22 -6.14
N PRO A 94 -19.49 -1.97 -6.33
CA PRO A 94 -20.50 -2.15 -5.30
C PRO A 94 -19.98 -2.73 -3.97
N LEU A 95 -18.81 -3.40 -3.95
CA LEU A 95 -18.22 -3.90 -2.71
C LEU A 95 -17.73 -2.79 -1.78
N LYS A 96 -17.53 -1.56 -2.27
CA LYS A 96 -17.12 -0.43 -1.43
C LYS A 96 -18.10 -0.17 -0.29
N ASP A 97 -19.38 -0.45 -0.51
CA ASP A 97 -20.43 -0.30 0.49
C ASP A 97 -20.19 -1.20 1.72
N GLN A 98 -19.39 -2.27 1.60
CA GLN A 98 -19.02 -3.13 2.72
C GLN A 98 -18.14 -2.43 3.75
N CYS A 99 -17.44 -1.36 3.36
CA CYS A 99 -16.66 -0.55 4.30
C CYS A 99 -17.56 0.12 5.36
N GLU A 100 -18.79 0.49 5.00
CA GLU A 100 -19.77 1.08 5.90
C GLU A 100 -20.69 0.02 6.52
N ASP A 101 -21.13 -0.95 5.71
CA ASP A 101 -21.98 -2.06 6.14
C ASP A 101 -21.35 -3.42 5.74
N PRO A 102 -20.55 -4.05 6.62
CA PRO A 102 -19.96 -5.36 6.36
C PRO A 102 -20.97 -6.48 6.03
N ALA A 103 -22.25 -6.30 6.36
CA ALA A 103 -23.29 -7.27 6.03
C ALA A 103 -23.83 -7.10 4.61
N ASN A 104 -23.44 -6.06 3.88
CA ASN A 104 -23.88 -5.83 2.50
C ASN A 104 -23.36 -6.95 1.57
N GLN A 105 -24.24 -7.48 0.74
CA GLN A 105 -23.99 -8.58 -0.19
C GLN A 105 -24.38 -8.17 -1.61
N PRO A 106 -23.63 -7.26 -2.26
CA PRO A 106 -24.00 -6.73 -3.58
C PRO A 106 -24.10 -7.81 -4.67
N PHE A 107 -23.47 -8.97 -4.47
CA PHE A 107 -23.51 -10.12 -5.38
C PHE A 107 -24.28 -11.32 -4.80
N GLY A 108 -25.07 -11.13 -3.74
CA GLY A 108 -25.84 -12.19 -3.09
C GLY A 108 -25.00 -13.21 -2.29
N ILE A 109 -23.73 -12.91 -2.05
CA ILE A 109 -22.82 -13.67 -1.18
C ILE A 109 -22.06 -12.72 -0.27
N SER A 110 -21.59 -13.23 0.86
CA SER A 110 -20.80 -12.46 1.82
C SER A 110 -19.47 -12.02 1.20
N GLY A 111 -18.88 -10.94 1.72
CA GLY A 111 -17.51 -10.55 1.35
C GLY A 111 -16.52 -11.69 1.58
N ALA A 112 -16.64 -12.42 2.68
CA ALA A 112 -15.74 -13.52 3.01
C ALA A 112 -15.88 -14.73 2.06
N ASP A 113 -17.01 -14.90 1.39
CA ASP A 113 -17.28 -16.03 0.48
C ASP A 113 -17.05 -15.69 -1.00
N LEU A 114 -16.68 -14.44 -1.32
CA LEU A 114 -16.37 -14.05 -2.70
C LEU A 114 -15.23 -14.91 -3.29
N PRO A 115 -15.38 -15.42 -4.53
CA PRO A 115 -14.31 -16.14 -5.22
C PRO A 115 -13.05 -15.27 -5.32
N CYS A 116 -11.98 -15.75 -4.71
CA CYS A 116 -10.71 -15.04 -4.63
C CYS A 116 -9.56 -16.03 -4.48
N GLN A 117 -8.34 -15.54 -4.72
CA GLN A 117 -7.12 -16.22 -4.32
C GLN A 117 -6.80 -15.83 -2.88
N VAL A 118 -6.79 -16.80 -1.99
CA VAL A 118 -6.23 -16.64 -0.63
C VAL A 118 -4.72 -16.84 -0.73
N VAL A 119 -3.94 -15.89 -0.24
CA VAL A 119 -2.48 -15.95 -0.25
C VAL A 119 -2.01 -16.23 1.17
N GLU A 120 -1.86 -17.51 1.49
CA GLU A 120 -1.28 -17.92 2.77
C GLU A 120 0.23 -17.69 2.77
N THR A 121 0.77 -17.29 3.92
CA THR A 121 2.16 -16.86 4.05
C THR A 121 2.79 -17.34 5.35
N GLU A 122 4.07 -17.67 5.31
CA GLU A 122 4.92 -17.85 6.48
C GLU A 122 5.80 -16.60 6.70
N PRO A 123 6.33 -16.38 7.92
CA PRO A 123 7.27 -15.29 8.17
C PRO A 123 8.48 -15.36 7.23
N GLY A 124 8.66 -14.29 6.45
CA GLY A 124 9.71 -14.19 5.42
C GLY A 124 9.17 -14.16 3.98
N ASP A 125 7.90 -14.55 3.77
CA ASP A 125 7.23 -14.39 2.50
C ASP A 125 6.84 -12.93 2.23
N LEU A 126 6.80 -12.55 0.95
CA LEU A 126 6.33 -11.25 0.48
C LEU A 126 5.15 -11.45 -0.48
N VAL A 127 4.08 -10.68 -0.29
CA VAL A 127 2.94 -10.61 -1.21
C VAL A 127 2.99 -9.28 -1.93
N ILE A 128 3.23 -9.33 -3.25
CA ILE A 128 3.41 -8.14 -4.08
C ILE A 128 2.26 -8.05 -5.08
N PHE A 129 1.57 -6.92 -5.13
CA PHE A 129 0.45 -6.70 -6.03
C PHE A 129 0.26 -5.22 -6.36
N PRO A 130 -0.31 -4.86 -7.53
CA PRO A 130 -0.76 -3.49 -7.77
C PRO A 130 -1.82 -3.11 -6.73
N GLU A 131 -1.66 -1.98 -6.05
CA GLU A 131 -2.57 -1.57 -4.94
C GLU A 131 -4.02 -1.36 -5.44
N THR A 132 -4.22 -1.18 -6.75
CA THR A 132 -5.55 -1.15 -7.37
C THR A 132 -6.28 -2.49 -7.41
N THR A 133 -5.58 -3.61 -7.24
CA THR A 133 -6.16 -4.96 -7.21
C THR A 133 -7.13 -5.03 -6.05
N TRP A 134 -8.33 -5.58 -6.28
CA TRP A 134 -9.28 -5.80 -5.19
C TRP A 134 -8.71 -6.79 -4.18
N HIS A 135 -8.63 -6.34 -2.94
CA HIS A 135 -8.07 -7.10 -1.85
C HIS A 135 -8.83 -6.91 -0.54
N ALA A 136 -8.75 -7.92 0.31
CA ALA A 136 -9.41 -7.99 1.61
C ALA A 136 -8.67 -8.96 2.51
N ALA A 137 -9.05 -9.03 3.79
CA ALA A 137 -8.58 -10.07 4.67
C ALA A 137 -9.60 -10.35 5.78
N PHE A 138 -10.05 -11.60 5.91
CA PHE A 138 -11.13 -11.99 6.82
C PHE A 138 -10.68 -13.07 7.80
N GLY A 139 -11.33 -13.14 8.96
CA GLY A 139 -11.09 -14.17 9.99
C GLY A 139 -9.83 -13.91 10.82
N GLY A 140 -9.18 -12.75 10.66
CA GLY A 140 -7.97 -12.42 11.40
C GLY A 140 -8.23 -12.32 12.91
N PRO A 141 -7.36 -12.90 13.77
CA PRO A 141 -7.46 -12.67 15.20
C PRO A 141 -7.22 -11.17 15.51
N PRO A 142 -7.78 -10.64 16.61
CA PRO A 142 -7.43 -9.32 17.08
C PRO A 142 -5.92 -9.20 17.29
N GLY A 143 -5.32 -8.13 16.76
CA GLY A 143 -3.88 -7.90 16.85
C GLY A 143 -3.07 -8.51 15.70
N ARG A 144 -3.71 -8.98 14.61
CA ARG A 144 -3.00 -9.43 13.40
C ARG A 144 -2.05 -8.31 12.91
N SER A 145 -0.75 -8.57 13.02
CA SER A 145 0.30 -7.65 12.62
C SER A 145 0.58 -7.77 11.14
N GLN A 146 0.34 -6.68 10.41
CA GLN A 146 0.62 -6.60 8.98
C GLN A 146 1.55 -5.43 8.71
N HIS A 147 2.58 -5.69 7.92
CA HIS A 147 3.52 -4.68 7.46
C HIS A 147 3.40 -4.50 5.95
N ALA A 148 3.57 -3.28 5.47
CA ALA A 148 3.64 -3.02 4.03
C ALA A 148 4.61 -1.90 3.70
N ILE A 149 5.13 -1.99 2.47
CA ILE A 149 5.86 -0.93 1.78
C ILE A 149 5.08 -0.64 0.50
N ASN A 150 4.76 0.63 0.27
CA ASN A 150 4.05 1.08 -0.91
C ASN A 150 4.99 1.90 -1.79
N PHE A 151 5.18 1.43 -3.02
CA PHE A 151 5.97 2.13 -4.03
C PHE A 151 5.10 2.66 -5.16
N MET A 152 5.52 3.78 -5.75
CA MET A 152 4.90 4.35 -6.95
C MET A 152 5.97 4.59 -8.02
N ALA A 153 5.59 4.48 -9.29
CA ALA A 153 6.48 4.92 -10.37
C ALA A 153 6.79 6.42 -10.24
N SER A 154 7.95 6.82 -10.74
CA SER A 154 8.31 8.24 -10.83
C SER A 154 7.41 8.93 -11.86
N PRO A 155 6.72 10.05 -11.53
CA PRO A 155 5.92 10.77 -12.50
C PRO A 155 6.81 11.47 -13.54
N VAL A 156 6.51 11.25 -14.82
CA VAL A 156 7.27 11.73 -15.97
C VAL A 156 6.52 12.84 -16.70
N THR A 157 5.23 12.64 -16.98
CA THR A 157 4.42 13.61 -17.75
C THR A 157 3.89 14.72 -16.85
N ASP A 158 3.54 15.87 -17.45
CA ASP A 158 2.92 16.98 -16.70
C ASP A 158 1.61 16.55 -16.02
N GLU A 159 0.86 15.63 -16.65
CA GLU A 159 -0.37 15.06 -16.11
C GLU A 159 -0.09 14.19 -14.87
N GLU A 160 0.87 13.28 -14.95
CA GLU A 160 1.32 12.45 -13.83
C GLU A 160 1.86 13.30 -12.67
N ILE A 161 2.66 14.33 -12.98
CA ILE A 161 3.21 15.24 -11.99
C ILE A 161 2.08 16.02 -11.29
N ALA A 162 1.11 16.54 -12.05
CA ALA A 162 -0.04 17.23 -11.50
C ALA A 162 -0.89 16.31 -10.61
N HIS A 163 -1.08 15.06 -11.03
CA HIS A 163 -1.79 14.05 -10.25
C HIS A 163 -1.09 13.74 -8.93
N ILE A 164 0.22 13.46 -8.95
CA ILE A 164 1.00 13.18 -7.73
C ILE A 164 1.02 14.39 -6.79
N LYS A 165 1.07 15.63 -7.32
CA LYS A 165 0.90 16.86 -6.52
C LYS A 165 -0.46 16.95 -5.85
N ALA A 166 -1.54 16.64 -6.57
CA ALA A 166 -2.88 16.63 -6.01
C ALA A 166 -3.04 15.57 -4.91
N LEU A 167 -2.42 14.38 -5.09
CA LEU A 167 -2.39 13.35 -4.05
C LEU A 167 -1.65 13.84 -2.80
N TYR A 168 -0.46 14.41 -2.96
CA TYR A 168 0.33 15.02 -1.87
C TYR A 168 -0.47 16.07 -1.10
N GLU A 169 -1.18 16.97 -1.78
CA GLU A 169 -2.01 17.98 -1.12
C GLU A 169 -3.22 17.39 -0.37
N SER A 170 -3.73 16.26 -0.84
CA SER A 170 -4.91 15.60 -0.26
C SER A 170 -4.60 14.64 0.89
N TRP A 171 -3.38 14.13 0.97
CA TRP A 171 -2.98 13.07 1.91
C TRP A 171 -2.13 13.63 3.04
N THR A 172 -2.43 13.22 4.28
CA THR A 172 -1.72 13.73 5.46
C THR A 172 -0.28 13.20 5.60
N TYR A 173 -0.02 11.99 5.10
CA TYR A 173 1.21 11.25 5.39
C TYR A 173 1.84 10.58 4.17
N SER A 174 1.02 10.04 3.27
CA SER A 174 1.49 9.48 2.02
C SER A 174 2.12 10.57 1.15
N LEU A 175 3.21 10.26 0.45
CA LEU A 175 3.99 11.22 -0.36
C LEU A 175 4.62 12.38 0.44
N HIS A 176 4.60 12.34 1.77
CA HIS A 176 5.29 13.28 2.63
C HIS A 176 6.61 12.67 3.15
N PRO A 177 7.75 12.88 2.47
CA PRO A 177 8.99 12.20 2.81
C PRO A 177 9.51 12.59 4.20
N ALA A 178 9.80 11.59 5.03
CA ALA A 178 10.35 11.81 6.37
C ALA A 178 11.75 12.44 6.31
N ALA A 179 12.07 13.32 7.27
CA ALA A 179 13.35 14.02 7.33
C ALA A 179 14.55 13.06 7.41
N GLU A 180 14.36 11.89 8.02
CA GLU A 180 15.34 10.82 8.14
C GLU A 180 15.71 10.19 6.80
N LEU A 181 14.77 10.17 5.84
CA LEU A 181 15.03 9.67 4.48
C LEU A 181 15.64 10.76 3.61
N ILE A 182 15.12 11.99 3.68
CA ILE A 182 15.65 13.16 2.95
C ILE A 182 17.13 13.37 3.27
N ASN A 183 17.49 13.34 4.56
CA ASN A 183 18.85 13.59 5.04
C ASN A 183 19.68 12.31 5.19
N SER A 184 19.21 11.17 4.66
CA SER A 184 19.91 9.90 4.82
C SER A 184 21.26 9.92 4.11
N ASP A 185 22.30 9.41 4.76
CA ASP A 185 23.59 9.11 4.13
C ASP A 185 23.53 7.82 3.30
N ARG A 186 22.48 7.02 3.46
CA ARG A 186 22.23 5.77 2.73
C ARG A 186 21.60 6.09 1.37
N PRO A 187 22.30 5.85 0.25
CA PRO A 187 21.89 6.37 -1.06
C PRO A 187 20.54 5.82 -1.53
N ARG A 188 20.24 4.55 -1.25
CA ARG A 188 18.95 3.93 -1.63
C ARG A 188 17.76 4.54 -0.90
N LEU A 189 17.89 4.76 0.42
CA LEU A 189 16.83 5.39 1.21
C LEU A 189 16.57 6.82 0.77
N ARG A 190 17.63 7.57 0.44
CA ARG A 190 17.51 8.92 -0.11
C ARG A 190 16.88 8.92 -1.50
N ALA A 191 17.29 8.00 -2.38
CA ALA A 191 16.80 7.91 -3.75
C ALA A 191 15.27 7.72 -3.83
N MET A 192 14.69 6.94 -2.90
CA MET A 192 13.23 6.70 -2.85
C MET A 192 12.38 7.97 -2.62
N VAL A 193 12.98 9.04 -2.11
CA VAL A 193 12.29 10.29 -1.79
C VAL A 193 12.85 11.50 -2.52
N GLU A 194 13.97 11.35 -3.23
CA GLU A 194 14.70 12.44 -3.90
C GLU A 194 13.79 13.18 -4.88
N ARG A 195 13.09 12.44 -5.74
CA ARG A 195 12.16 13.04 -6.71
C ARG A 195 10.99 13.78 -6.05
N MET A 196 10.53 13.33 -4.88
CA MET A 196 9.50 14.05 -4.13
C MET A 196 10.01 15.43 -3.68
N VAL A 197 11.25 15.47 -3.18
CA VAL A 197 11.90 16.73 -2.77
C VAL A 197 12.09 17.67 -3.95
N GLU A 198 12.50 17.16 -5.11
CA GLU A 198 12.59 17.95 -6.36
C GLU A 198 11.25 18.56 -6.78
N LEU A 199 10.14 17.85 -6.53
CA LEU A 199 8.78 18.32 -6.79
C LEU A 199 8.26 19.31 -5.74
N GLY A 200 9.04 19.56 -4.68
CA GLY A 200 8.72 20.47 -3.58
C GLY A 200 7.99 19.83 -2.41
N PHE A 201 7.96 18.50 -2.32
CA PHE A 201 7.30 17.80 -1.22
C PHE A 201 8.17 17.83 0.03
N GLY A 202 7.51 17.98 1.18
CA GLY A 202 8.15 18.03 2.48
C GLY A 202 7.57 17.01 3.45
N PRO A 203 8.19 16.87 4.63
CA PRO A 203 7.65 16.04 5.70
C PRO A 203 6.21 16.47 6.05
N PRO A 204 5.42 15.56 6.65
CA PRO A 204 4.05 15.89 7.03
C PRO A 204 4.06 17.09 7.97
N ALA A 205 3.04 17.94 7.87
CA ALA A 205 2.89 19.04 8.82
C ALA A 205 2.91 18.47 10.25
N PRO A 206 3.59 19.14 11.22
CA PRO A 206 3.65 18.64 12.58
C PRO A 206 2.24 18.38 13.08
N ALA A 207 2.00 17.17 13.60
CA ALA A 207 0.71 16.82 14.17
C ALA A 207 0.34 17.89 15.20
N VAL A 208 -0.85 18.48 15.07
CA VAL A 208 -1.44 19.26 16.17
C VAL A 208 -1.49 18.30 17.36
N PRO A 209 -0.86 18.60 18.51
CA PRO A 209 -0.89 17.71 19.65
C PRO A 209 -2.34 17.37 19.99
N PHE A 210 -2.63 16.10 20.24
CA PHE A 210 -3.89 15.72 20.88
C PHE A 210 -3.92 16.41 22.25
N GLU A 211 -4.87 17.32 22.46
CA GLU A 211 -5.19 17.89 23.78
C GLU A 211 -5.82 16.85 24.71
#